data_AF-A0A0M9WW65-F1
#
_entry.id   AF-A0A0M9WW65-F1
#
_cell.length_a   1.000
_cell.length_b   1.000
_cell.length_c   1.000
_cell.angle_alpha   90.00
_cell.angle_beta   90.00
_cell.angle_gamma   90.00
#
_symmetry.space_group_name_H-M   'P 1'
#
loop_
_entity.id
_entity.type
_entity.pdbx_description
1 polymer ?
#
loop_
_entity_poly.entity_id
_entity_poly.type
_entity_poly.pdbx_seq_one_letter_code
_entity_poly.pdbx_strand_id
1 'polypeptide(L)'
;MDKETLTILVSTLTERDIVNIYKQKKINNLGFRAGNIDDVRKNRKLLENNLLKATNVKQLHNYFLMMDADFEWDLKNLSWDEIKALCDEKGIVNVLISLYAHERFDEFKELVSGQLQKELQVEQNPIEKKTNDILNESSDSLSESKLIKTIKKLETKLKNLEDENKSKEDIYKDKLDNINNLLKDMRKEKEQYKIDNDKLTRENKELQVLNQGLQQQKYKVESERQQFLNEVQLLKLRIENLESETQPQLYECDNILKENVDCTNKAEYQIAIFGQPDEILINNTKHVGFEFIEGEAIKEFNTDKNNKYNEIWIIYYDLTQKEKHLVNKKHLKNNKSVEVKIINNLKELNQNMSNLEKARG
;
A
#
# COMPACT_ATOMS: atom_id res chain seq x y z
N MET A 1 -12.42 -30.71 -21.56
CA MET A 1 -12.45 -30.87 -20.09
C MET A 1 -12.55 -32.35 -19.79
N ASP A 2 -11.48 -32.91 -19.23
CA ASP A 2 -11.45 -34.32 -18.86
C ASP A 2 -12.33 -34.57 -17.63
N LYS A 3 -13.48 -35.22 -17.85
CA LYS A 3 -14.46 -35.50 -16.80
C LYS A 3 -13.93 -36.51 -15.79
N GLU A 4 -13.04 -37.40 -16.22
CA GLU A 4 -12.45 -38.42 -15.36
C GLU A 4 -11.53 -37.76 -14.33
N THR A 5 -10.57 -36.96 -14.80
CA THR A 5 -9.67 -36.17 -13.93
C THR A 5 -10.45 -35.25 -12.98
N LEU A 6 -11.48 -34.55 -13.48
CA LEU A 6 -12.30 -33.69 -12.63
C LEU A 6 -13.06 -34.47 -11.53
N THR A 7 -13.56 -35.66 -11.86
CA THR A 7 -14.26 -36.53 -10.89
C THR A 7 -13.29 -36.98 -9.79
N ILE A 8 -12.09 -37.40 -10.18
CA ILE A 8 -11.02 -37.79 -9.25
C ILE A 8 -10.66 -36.60 -8.37
N LEU A 9 -10.41 -35.43 -8.95
CA LEU A 9 -10.07 -34.22 -8.21
C LEU A 9 -11.14 -33.88 -7.16
N VAL A 10 -12.42 -33.87 -7.54
CA VAL A 10 -13.54 -33.60 -6.62
C VAL A 10 -13.57 -34.59 -5.46
N SER A 11 -13.29 -35.87 -5.71
CA SER A 11 -13.26 -36.91 -4.66
C SER A 11 -12.12 -36.71 -3.66
N THR A 12 -10.99 -36.12 -4.09
CA THR A 12 -9.82 -35.85 -3.25
C THR A 12 -9.93 -34.59 -2.38
N LEU A 13 -10.94 -33.75 -2.62
CA LEU A 13 -11.13 -32.50 -1.86
C LEU A 13 -11.42 -32.77 -0.38
N THR A 14 -10.97 -31.88 0.50
CA THR A 14 -11.36 -31.94 1.91
C THR A 14 -12.79 -31.40 2.11
N GLU A 15 -13.42 -31.70 3.25
CA GLU A 15 -14.73 -31.13 3.56
C GLU A 15 -14.69 -29.58 3.56
N ARG A 16 -13.57 -28.99 3.97
CA ARG A 16 -13.37 -27.54 3.99
C ARG A 16 -13.35 -26.98 2.56
N ASP A 17 -12.71 -27.67 1.63
CA ASP A 17 -12.66 -27.24 0.23
C ASP A 17 -14.05 -27.28 -0.40
N ILE A 18 -14.81 -28.35 -0.14
CA ILE A 18 -16.20 -28.46 -0.59
C ILE A 18 -17.06 -27.33 -0.01
N VAL A 19 -16.93 -27.00 1.28
CA VAL A 19 -17.61 -25.82 1.86
C VAL A 19 -17.24 -24.54 1.13
N ASN A 20 -15.95 -24.32 0.85
CA ASN A 20 -15.48 -23.09 0.20
C ASN A 20 -15.99 -22.97 -1.24
N ILE A 21 -16.01 -24.08 -1.98
CA ILE A 21 -16.61 -24.17 -3.32
C ILE A 21 -18.09 -23.76 -3.25
N TYR A 22 -18.87 -24.33 -2.33
CA TYR A 22 -20.29 -24.01 -2.21
C TYR A 22 -20.60 -22.63 -1.63
N LYS A 23 -19.67 -22.02 -0.90
CA LYS A 23 -19.79 -20.61 -0.48
C LYS A 23 -19.65 -19.64 -1.64
N GLN A 24 -19.05 -20.05 -2.75
CA GLN A 24 -19.07 -19.22 -3.95
C GLN A 24 -20.50 -19.12 -4.48
N LYS A 25 -21.05 -17.90 -4.47
CA LYS A 25 -22.45 -17.57 -4.82
C LYS A 25 -22.93 -18.06 -6.20
N LYS A 26 -22.07 -18.64 -7.02
CA LYS A 26 -22.38 -19.08 -8.38
C LYS A 26 -22.80 -20.56 -8.45
N ILE A 27 -22.36 -21.42 -7.52
CA ILE A 27 -22.64 -22.86 -7.56
C ILE A 27 -24.03 -23.16 -7.00
N ASN A 28 -24.87 -23.80 -7.81
CA ASN A 28 -26.21 -24.17 -7.40
C ASN A 28 -26.17 -25.37 -6.45
N ASN A 29 -26.72 -25.21 -5.25
CA ASN A 29 -26.72 -26.23 -4.20
C ASN A 29 -27.96 -27.14 -4.19
N LEU A 30 -28.94 -26.93 -5.10
CA LEU A 30 -30.15 -27.75 -5.27
C LEU A 30 -30.82 -28.21 -3.96
N GLY A 31 -30.84 -27.33 -2.95
CA GLY A 31 -31.50 -27.58 -1.65
C GLY A 31 -30.65 -28.30 -0.60
N PHE A 32 -29.40 -28.68 -0.90
CA PHE A 32 -28.48 -29.22 0.09
C PHE A 32 -27.79 -28.10 0.88
N ARG A 33 -27.76 -28.24 2.21
CA ARG A 33 -26.93 -27.37 3.05
C ARG A 33 -25.46 -27.79 2.89
N ALA A 34 -24.60 -26.81 2.65
CA ALA A 34 -23.15 -26.97 2.55
C ALA A 34 -22.41 -25.81 3.24
N GLY A 35 -23.04 -25.22 4.26
CA GLY A 35 -22.55 -23.98 4.89
C GLY A 35 -21.41 -24.22 5.90
N ASN A 36 -21.29 -25.44 6.42
CA ASN A 36 -20.28 -25.85 7.38
C ASN A 36 -19.79 -27.28 7.10
N ILE A 37 -18.73 -27.68 7.80
CA ILE A 37 -18.07 -28.99 7.63
C ILE A 37 -19.02 -30.15 7.97
N ASP A 38 -19.87 -30.00 8.98
CA ASP A 38 -20.79 -31.07 9.40
C ASP A 38 -21.90 -31.34 8.37
N ASP A 39 -22.39 -30.29 7.72
CA ASP A 39 -23.35 -30.37 6.61
C ASP A 39 -22.73 -31.13 5.42
N VAL A 40 -21.47 -30.82 5.11
CA VAL A 40 -20.72 -31.51 4.04
C VAL A 40 -20.47 -32.96 4.39
N ARG A 41 -20.02 -33.27 5.61
CA ARG A 41 -19.74 -34.64 6.05
C ARG A 41 -20.99 -35.53 5.93
N LYS A 42 -22.17 -35.00 6.29
CA LYS A 42 -23.45 -35.74 6.20
C LYS A 42 -23.92 -35.96 4.76
N ASN A 43 -23.62 -35.03 3.84
CA ASN A 43 -24.14 -35.04 2.47
C ASN A 43 -23.05 -35.20 1.40
N ARG A 44 -21.86 -35.67 1.77
CA ARG A 44 -20.64 -35.58 0.95
C ARG A 44 -20.83 -36.07 -0.49
N LYS A 45 -21.28 -37.31 -0.65
CA LYS A 45 -21.52 -37.90 -1.99
C LYS A 45 -22.55 -37.14 -2.82
N LEU A 46 -23.59 -36.59 -2.19
CA LEU A 46 -24.63 -35.82 -2.89
C LEU A 46 -24.08 -34.48 -3.37
N LEU A 47 -23.23 -33.84 -2.55
CA LEU A 47 -22.56 -32.60 -2.89
C LEU A 47 -21.51 -32.80 -3.99
N GLU A 48 -20.64 -33.81 -3.87
CA GLU A 48 -19.68 -34.18 -4.93
C GLU A 48 -20.39 -34.44 -6.27
N ASN A 49 -21.44 -35.26 -6.27
CA ASN A 49 -22.23 -35.52 -7.47
C ASN A 49 -22.90 -34.25 -8.04
N ASN A 50 -23.31 -33.33 -7.17
CA ASN A 50 -23.92 -32.07 -7.60
C ASN A 50 -22.90 -31.09 -8.20
N LEU A 51 -21.66 -31.08 -7.71
CA LEU A 51 -20.56 -30.32 -8.32
C LEU A 51 -20.25 -30.83 -9.75
N LEU A 52 -20.36 -32.14 -9.96
CA LEU A 52 -20.12 -32.79 -11.25
C LEU A 52 -21.30 -32.72 -12.24
N LYS A 53 -22.42 -32.08 -11.86
CA LYS A 53 -23.54 -31.84 -12.80
C LYS A 53 -23.17 -30.80 -13.85
N ALA A 54 -23.66 -30.98 -15.08
CA ALA A 54 -23.40 -30.09 -16.21
C ALA A 54 -23.64 -28.60 -15.91
N THR A 55 -24.62 -28.29 -15.04
CA THR A 55 -24.93 -26.91 -14.61
C THR A 55 -23.83 -26.26 -13.78
N ASN A 56 -23.04 -27.04 -13.03
CA ASN A 56 -22.04 -26.55 -12.08
C ASN A 56 -20.59 -26.78 -12.58
N VAL A 57 -20.35 -27.76 -13.45
CA VAL A 57 -19.01 -28.13 -13.94
C VAL A 57 -18.20 -26.95 -14.47
N LYS A 58 -18.83 -26.05 -15.24
CA LYS A 58 -18.13 -24.86 -15.78
C LYS A 58 -17.69 -23.90 -14.66
N GLN A 59 -18.52 -23.73 -13.64
CA GLN A 59 -18.21 -22.86 -12.51
C GLN A 59 -17.16 -23.48 -11.59
N LEU A 60 -17.23 -24.79 -11.39
CA LEU A 60 -16.25 -25.56 -10.66
C LEU A 60 -14.88 -25.53 -11.34
N HIS A 61 -14.82 -25.65 -12.66
CA HIS A 61 -13.56 -25.51 -13.39
C HIS A 61 -12.99 -24.09 -13.23
N ASN A 62 -13.80 -23.05 -13.38
CA ASN A 62 -13.36 -21.68 -13.14
C ASN A 62 -12.86 -21.46 -11.70
N TYR A 63 -13.47 -22.14 -10.72
CA TYR A 63 -13.00 -22.11 -9.33
C TYR A 63 -11.57 -22.65 -9.21
N PHE A 64 -11.28 -23.81 -9.82
CA PHE A 64 -9.94 -24.38 -9.78
C PHE A 64 -8.91 -23.51 -10.50
N LEU A 65 -9.28 -22.88 -11.63
CA LEU A 65 -8.40 -21.91 -12.30
C LEU A 65 -8.11 -20.68 -11.42
N MET A 66 -9.12 -20.20 -10.66
CA MET A 66 -8.91 -19.10 -9.72
C MET A 66 -8.02 -19.51 -8.55
N MET A 67 -8.22 -20.71 -7.98
CA MET A 67 -7.37 -21.23 -6.92
C MET A 67 -5.93 -21.40 -7.37
N ASP A 68 -5.71 -21.91 -8.58
CA ASP A 68 -4.37 -22.08 -9.14
C ASP A 68 -3.65 -20.74 -9.33
N ALA A 69 -4.37 -19.72 -9.79
CA ALA A 69 -3.82 -18.37 -9.94
C ALA A 69 -3.40 -17.72 -8.60
N ASP A 70 -4.01 -18.13 -7.49
CA ASP A 70 -3.66 -17.66 -6.14
C ASP A 70 -2.43 -18.39 -5.56
N PHE A 71 -1.96 -19.47 -6.18
CA PHE A 71 -0.78 -20.17 -5.70
C PHE A 71 0.51 -19.47 -6.14
N GLU A 72 1.43 -19.25 -5.19
CA GLU A 72 2.74 -18.60 -5.42
C GLU A 72 3.79 -19.58 -6.00
N TRP A 73 3.39 -20.39 -6.98
CA TRP A 73 4.28 -21.33 -7.68
C TRP A 73 3.87 -21.51 -9.15
N ASP A 74 4.79 -22.02 -9.98
CA ASP A 74 4.50 -22.30 -11.39
C ASP A 74 4.97 -23.72 -11.74
N LEU A 75 4.04 -24.53 -12.24
CA LEU A 75 4.31 -25.90 -12.66
C LEU A 75 4.89 -26.01 -14.08
N LYS A 76 4.93 -24.93 -14.86
CA LYS A 76 5.27 -24.98 -16.29
C LYS A 76 6.65 -25.56 -16.60
N ASN A 77 7.62 -25.35 -15.71
CA ASN A 77 9.02 -25.74 -15.94
C ASN A 77 9.53 -26.79 -14.96
N LEU A 78 8.66 -27.37 -14.13
CA LEU A 78 9.07 -28.34 -13.13
C LEU A 78 9.12 -29.76 -13.70
N SER A 79 10.21 -30.45 -13.37
CA SER A 79 10.40 -31.87 -13.57
C SER A 79 9.47 -32.70 -12.66
N TRP A 80 9.32 -33.98 -12.98
CA TRP A 80 8.44 -34.88 -12.23
C TRP A 80 8.86 -35.04 -10.76
N ASP A 81 10.17 -35.08 -10.50
CA ASP A 81 10.69 -35.20 -9.14
C ASP A 81 10.45 -33.92 -8.32
N GLU A 82 10.51 -32.75 -8.96
CA GLU A 82 10.15 -31.47 -8.33
C GLU A 82 8.64 -31.39 -8.03
N ILE A 83 7.78 -31.90 -8.91
CA ILE A 83 6.32 -31.97 -8.68
C ILE A 83 6.00 -32.88 -7.48
N LYS A 84 6.71 -34.00 -7.33
CA LYS A 84 6.59 -34.88 -6.15
C LYS A 84 7.04 -34.17 -4.88
N ALA A 85 8.16 -33.43 -4.92
CA ALA A 85 8.62 -32.65 -3.77
C ALA A 85 7.61 -31.56 -3.37
N LEU A 86 6.96 -30.90 -4.34
CA LEU A 86 5.91 -29.91 -4.07
C LEU A 86 4.69 -30.50 -3.35
N CYS A 87 4.37 -31.77 -3.60
CA CYS A 87 3.26 -32.45 -2.91
C CYS A 87 3.52 -32.55 -1.40
N ASP A 88 4.76 -32.81 -1.00
CA ASP A 88 5.16 -32.87 0.41
C ASP A 88 5.17 -31.47 1.04
N GLU A 89 5.60 -30.45 0.30
CA GLU A 89 5.73 -29.09 0.83
C GLU A 89 4.39 -28.38 1.03
N LYS A 90 3.46 -28.54 0.08
CA LYS A 90 2.27 -27.67 0.00
C LYS A 90 0.95 -28.43 -0.16
N GLY A 91 1.03 -29.76 -0.14
CA GLY A 91 -0.11 -30.65 -0.12
C GLY A 91 -0.54 -31.11 -1.50
N ILE A 92 -0.83 -32.41 -1.56
CA ILE A 92 -1.20 -33.12 -2.79
C ILE A 92 -2.41 -32.53 -3.51
N VAL A 93 -3.44 -32.10 -2.77
CA VAL A 93 -4.67 -31.54 -3.36
C VAL A 93 -4.38 -30.24 -4.13
N ASN A 94 -3.51 -29.38 -3.60
CA ASN A 94 -3.15 -28.12 -4.27
C ASN A 94 -2.36 -28.40 -5.55
N VAL A 95 -1.43 -29.35 -5.51
CA VAL A 95 -0.68 -29.77 -6.71
C VAL A 95 -1.60 -30.40 -7.76
N LEU A 96 -2.58 -31.22 -7.34
CA LEU A 96 -3.58 -31.79 -8.26
C LEU A 96 -4.47 -30.71 -8.90
N ILE A 97 -4.86 -29.67 -8.16
CA ILE A 97 -5.58 -28.50 -8.70
C ILE A 97 -4.72 -27.81 -9.77
N SER A 98 -3.45 -27.57 -9.49
CA SER A 98 -2.52 -26.93 -10.43
C SER A 98 -2.25 -27.75 -11.68
N LEU A 99 -2.06 -29.08 -11.54
CA LEU A 99 -1.91 -29.99 -12.68
C LEU A 99 -3.18 -30.01 -13.55
N TYR A 100 -4.36 -29.98 -12.93
CA TYR A 100 -5.64 -29.89 -13.64
C TYR A 100 -5.81 -28.55 -14.38
N ALA A 101 -5.45 -27.43 -13.75
CA ALA A 101 -5.53 -26.09 -14.32
C ALA A 101 -4.58 -25.90 -15.52
N HIS A 102 -3.39 -26.49 -15.45
CA HIS A 102 -2.38 -26.47 -16.52
C HIS A 102 -2.54 -27.58 -17.56
N GLU A 103 -3.63 -28.37 -17.51
CA GLU A 103 -3.92 -29.47 -18.42
C GLU A 103 -2.83 -30.57 -18.49
N ARG A 104 -2.04 -30.73 -17.42
CA ARG A 104 -1.01 -31.78 -17.27
C ARG A 104 -1.62 -33.08 -16.72
N PHE A 105 -2.47 -33.71 -17.54
CA PHE A 105 -3.30 -34.84 -17.10
C PHE A 105 -2.53 -36.16 -16.92
N ASP A 106 -1.43 -36.36 -17.62
CA ASP A 106 -0.63 -37.59 -17.51
C ASP A 106 0.05 -37.65 -16.14
N GLU A 107 0.70 -36.55 -15.74
CA GLU A 107 1.30 -36.37 -14.43
C GLU A 107 0.24 -36.42 -13.32
N PHE A 108 -0.94 -35.86 -13.54
CA PHE A 108 -2.07 -35.97 -12.61
C PHE A 108 -2.42 -37.43 -12.33
N LYS A 109 -2.63 -38.23 -13.40
CA LYS A 109 -3.02 -39.65 -13.27
C LYS A 109 -1.92 -40.47 -12.61
N GLU A 110 -0.65 -40.19 -12.94
CA GLU A 110 0.49 -40.84 -12.30
C GLU A 110 0.54 -40.54 -10.79
N LEU A 111 0.31 -39.28 -10.39
CA LEU A 111 0.31 -38.87 -8.99
C LEU A 111 -0.77 -39.58 -8.16
N VAL A 112 -2.00 -39.63 -8.69
CA VAL A 112 -3.14 -40.28 -8.03
C VAL A 112 -2.94 -41.79 -7.91
N SER A 113 -2.43 -42.44 -8.97
CA SER A 113 -2.16 -43.87 -8.94
C SER A 113 -1.07 -44.25 -7.92
N GLY A 114 -0.03 -43.42 -7.79
CA GLY A 114 1.01 -43.59 -6.77
C GLY A 114 0.49 -43.44 -5.33
N GLN A 115 -0.52 -42.60 -5.11
CA GLN A 115 -1.13 -42.40 -3.80
C GLN A 115 -2.03 -43.57 -3.38
N LEU A 116 -2.87 -44.08 -4.31
CA LEU A 116 -3.67 -45.29 -4.10
C LEU A 116 -2.82 -46.52 -3.77
N GLN A 117 -1.63 -46.65 -4.37
CA GLN A 117 -0.69 -47.71 -4.05
C GLN A 117 -0.08 -47.59 -2.66
N LYS A 118 0.18 -46.36 -2.17
CA LYS A 118 0.65 -46.14 -0.79
C LYS A 118 -0.42 -46.49 0.24
N GLU A 119 -1.69 -46.20 -0.02
CA GLU A 119 -2.80 -46.58 0.88
C GLU A 119 -3.05 -48.09 0.90
N LEU A 120 -2.96 -48.78 -0.25
CA LEU A 120 -3.10 -50.24 -0.35
C LEU A 120 -1.95 -51.03 0.30
N GLN A 121 -0.73 -50.46 0.39
CA GLN A 121 0.40 -51.10 1.07
C GLN A 121 0.28 -51.08 2.61
N VAL A 122 -0.56 -50.21 3.17
CA VAL A 122 -0.81 -50.16 4.63
C VAL A 122 -1.75 -51.29 5.09
N GLU A 123 -2.54 -51.90 4.19
CA GLU A 123 -3.48 -52.99 4.52
C GLU A 123 -2.95 -54.42 4.26
N GLN A 124 -1.76 -54.60 3.70
CA GLN A 124 -1.19 -55.93 3.46
C GLN A 124 -0.07 -56.29 4.44
N ASN A 125 -0.45 -56.54 5.70
CA ASN A 125 0.30 -57.50 6.50
C ASN A 125 0.09 -58.91 5.91
N PRO A 126 1.14 -59.68 5.63
CA PRO A 126 1.01 -60.97 4.98
C PRO A 126 0.31 -61.96 5.91
N ILE A 127 -0.89 -62.41 5.51
CA ILE A 127 -1.49 -63.61 6.07
C ILE A 127 -0.58 -64.77 5.64
N GLU A 128 0.18 -65.32 6.59
CA GLU A 128 0.92 -66.57 6.42
C GLU A 128 -0.03 -67.64 5.86
N LYS A 129 0.23 -68.08 4.64
CA LYS A 129 -0.40 -69.25 4.04
C LYS A 129 0.01 -70.48 4.86
N LYS A 130 -0.89 -70.98 5.72
CA LYS A 130 -0.82 -72.36 6.18
C LYS A 130 -1.26 -73.28 5.04
N THR A 131 -0.29 -73.97 4.47
CA THR A 131 -0.47 -75.23 3.74
C THR A 131 -1.22 -76.22 4.64
N ASN A 132 -2.41 -76.61 4.21
CA ASN A 132 -3.12 -77.78 4.75
C ASN A 132 -2.54 -79.03 4.09
N ASP A 133 -1.65 -79.69 4.80
CA ASP A 133 -1.48 -81.14 4.74
C ASP A 133 -1.85 -81.72 6.11
N ILE A 134 -2.15 -83.02 6.12
CA ILE A 134 -2.63 -83.92 7.22
C ILE A 134 -4.08 -84.35 6.91
N LEU A 135 -4.31 -85.38 6.09
CA LEU A 135 -4.16 -86.83 6.36
C LEU A 135 -4.81 -87.30 7.67
N ASN A 136 -5.76 -88.22 7.49
CA ASN A 136 -6.38 -89.07 8.51
C ASN A 136 -5.37 -89.61 9.53
N GLU A 137 -5.74 -89.63 10.81
CA GLU A 137 -5.64 -90.84 11.65
C GLU A 137 -6.33 -90.66 13.02
N SER A 138 -7.20 -91.64 13.28
CA SER A 138 -7.60 -92.27 14.53
C SER A 138 -7.54 -91.53 15.88
N SER A 139 -8.69 -91.57 16.54
CA SER A 139 -8.86 -91.60 17.99
C SER A 139 -7.97 -92.64 18.67
N ASP A 140 -7.12 -92.24 19.61
CA ASP A 140 -6.81 -93.03 20.81
C ASP A 140 -6.03 -92.24 21.89
N SER A 141 -6.51 -92.39 23.12
CA SER A 141 -5.96 -92.02 24.44
C SER A 141 -5.04 -90.78 24.59
N LEU A 142 -5.56 -89.75 25.27
CA LEU A 142 -4.77 -88.64 25.81
C LEU A 142 -3.91 -89.12 26.99
N SER A 143 -2.63 -89.37 26.74
CA SER A 143 -1.65 -89.60 27.82
C SER A 143 -1.37 -88.31 28.59
N GLU A 144 -1.27 -88.42 29.91
CA GLU A 144 -1.07 -87.33 30.88
C GLU A 144 0.13 -86.42 30.54
N SER A 145 1.17 -86.98 29.90
CA SER A 145 2.32 -86.21 29.41
C SER A 145 2.00 -85.25 28.26
N LYS A 146 1.02 -85.57 27.41
CA LYS A 146 0.55 -84.67 26.34
C LYS A 146 -0.23 -83.50 26.96
N LEU A 147 -1.09 -83.76 27.94
CA LEU A 147 -1.83 -82.74 28.67
C LEU A 147 -0.90 -81.74 29.38
N ILE A 148 0.12 -82.22 30.10
CA ILE A 148 1.10 -81.36 30.79
C ILE A 148 1.87 -80.46 29.79
N LYS A 149 2.22 -80.98 28.61
CA LYS A 149 2.85 -80.17 27.55
C LYS A 149 1.91 -79.10 27.00
N THR A 150 0.63 -79.40 26.86
CA THR A 150 -0.39 -78.43 26.41
C THR A 150 -0.61 -77.34 27.44
N ILE A 151 -0.67 -77.69 28.73
CA ILE A 151 -0.79 -76.73 29.84
C ILE A 151 0.38 -75.75 29.85
N LYS A 152 1.63 -76.24 29.79
CA LYS A 152 2.81 -75.36 29.74
C LYS A 152 2.81 -74.42 28.54
N LYS A 153 2.35 -74.89 27.37
CA LYS A 153 2.21 -74.04 26.17
C LYS A 153 1.16 -72.95 26.38
N LEU A 154 0.04 -73.27 27.01
CA LEU A 154 -1.01 -72.30 27.31
C LEU A 154 -0.54 -71.27 28.34
N GLU A 155 0.17 -71.68 29.39
CA GLU A 155 0.77 -70.78 30.38
C GLU A 155 1.75 -69.78 29.73
N THR A 156 2.63 -70.26 28.84
CA THR A 156 3.53 -69.35 28.10
C THR A 156 2.79 -68.40 27.18
N LYS A 157 1.71 -68.84 26.53
CA LYS A 157 0.89 -67.96 25.67
C LYS A 157 0.17 -66.90 26.49
N LEU A 158 -0.36 -67.28 27.66
CA LEU A 158 -1.08 -66.38 28.54
C LEU A 158 -0.14 -65.29 29.07
N LYS A 159 1.07 -65.68 29.49
CA LYS A 159 2.10 -64.73 29.90
C LYS A 159 2.52 -63.77 28.77
N ASN A 160 2.74 -64.29 27.57
CA ASN A 160 3.06 -63.43 26.41
C ASN A 160 1.93 -62.45 26.09
N LEU A 161 0.67 -62.89 26.20
CA LEU A 161 -0.50 -62.03 26.00
C LEU A 161 -0.61 -60.96 27.08
N GLU A 162 -0.32 -61.28 28.35
CA GLU A 162 -0.29 -60.30 29.44
C GLU A 162 0.79 -59.23 29.21
N ASP A 163 2.01 -59.64 28.81
CA ASP A 163 3.10 -58.72 28.51
C ASP A 163 2.79 -57.84 27.28
N GLU A 164 2.19 -58.41 26.22
CA GLU A 164 1.71 -57.64 25.06
C GLU A 164 0.62 -56.64 25.44
N ASN A 165 -0.33 -57.04 26.30
CA ASN A 165 -1.43 -56.17 26.67
C ASN A 165 -0.95 -54.99 27.52
N LYS A 166 0.00 -55.23 28.43
CA LYS A 166 0.65 -54.20 29.23
C LYS A 166 1.44 -53.22 28.36
N SER A 167 2.20 -53.74 27.39
CA SER A 167 2.91 -52.91 26.41
C SER A 167 1.96 -52.03 25.59
N LYS A 168 0.80 -52.57 25.16
CA LYS A 168 -0.24 -51.80 24.48
C LYS A 168 -0.83 -50.71 25.38
N GLU A 169 -1.11 -51.01 26.64
CA GLU A 169 -1.63 -50.02 27.60
C GLU A 169 -0.67 -48.84 27.79
N ASP A 170 0.64 -49.11 27.94
CA ASP A 170 1.66 -48.06 28.06
C ASP A 170 1.71 -47.18 26.80
N ILE A 171 1.67 -47.80 25.61
CA ILE A 171 1.61 -47.07 24.33
C ILE A 171 0.35 -46.20 24.22
N TYR A 172 -0.81 -46.72 24.65
CA TYR A 172 -2.05 -45.95 24.62
C TYR A 172 -2.02 -44.77 25.57
N LYS A 173 -1.41 -44.94 26.75
CA LYS A 173 -1.25 -43.87 27.72
C LYS A 173 -0.36 -42.74 27.19
N ASP A 174 0.78 -43.07 26.59
CA ASP A 174 1.67 -42.09 25.96
C ASP A 174 1.00 -41.35 24.80
N LYS A 175 0.22 -42.06 23.98
CA LYS A 175 -0.59 -41.43 22.92
C LYS A 175 -1.63 -40.48 23.48
N LEU A 176 -2.29 -40.85 24.57
CA LEU A 176 -3.31 -40.02 25.21
C LEU A 176 -2.70 -38.72 25.76
N ASP A 177 -1.54 -38.82 26.41
CA ASP A 177 -0.81 -37.67 26.95
C ASP A 177 -0.33 -36.74 25.83
N ASN A 178 0.18 -37.28 24.73
CA ASN A 178 0.56 -36.51 23.55
C ASN A 178 -0.64 -35.78 22.93
N ILE A 179 -1.79 -36.45 22.79
CA ILE A 179 -3.03 -35.81 22.29
C ILE A 179 -3.47 -34.69 23.23
N ASN A 180 -3.41 -34.89 24.54
CA ASN A 180 -3.78 -33.88 25.51
C ASN A 180 -2.87 -32.64 25.46
N ASN A 181 -1.57 -32.85 25.27
CA ASN A 181 -0.61 -31.75 25.09
C ASN A 181 -0.88 -30.98 23.79
N LEU A 182 -1.09 -31.70 22.68
CA LEU A 182 -1.44 -31.08 21.40
C LEU A 182 -2.73 -30.25 21.49
N LEU A 183 -3.75 -30.76 22.19
CA LEU A 183 -5.00 -30.03 22.42
C LEU A 183 -4.80 -28.76 23.25
N LYS A 184 -3.89 -28.77 24.23
CA LYS A 184 -3.54 -27.56 25.01
C LYS A 184 -2.87 -26.52 24.13
N ASP A 185 -1.93 -26.93 23.28
CA ASP A 185 -1.20 -26.02 22.41
C ASP A 185 -2.11 -25.43 21.33
N MET A 186 -2.97 -26.24 20.70
CA MET A 186 -4.00 -25.74 19.77
C MET A 186 -4.95 -24.73 20.41
N ARG A 187 -5.30 -24.89 21.70
CA ARG A 187 -6.13 -23.92 22.43
C ARG A 187 -5.40 -22.59 22.63
N LYS A 188 -4.11 -22.63 22.97
CA LYS A 188 -3.29 -21.42 23.10
C LYS A 188 -3.15 -20.70 21.76
N GLU A 189 -2.86 -21.45 20.70
CA GLU A 189 -2.71 -20.91 19.35
C GLU A 189 -4.01 -20.25 18.88
N LYS A 190 -5.16 -20.90 19.12
CA LYS A 190 -6.48 -20.33 18.80
C LYS A 190 -6.76 -19.02 19.54
N GLU A 191 -6.39 -18.90 20.81
CA GLU A 191 -6.58 -17.65 21.55
C GLU A 191 -5.63 -16.57 21.03
N GLN A 192 -4.40 -16.93 20.67
CA GLN A 192 -3.45 -16.00 20.06
C GLN A 192 -3.97 -15.45 18.72
N TYR A 193 -4.45 -16.31 17.82
CA TYR A 193 -5.07 -15.87 16.56
C TYR A 193 -6.24 -14.92 16.78
N LYS A 194 -7.04 -15.15 17.82
CA LYS A 194 -8.16 -14.27 18.14
C LYS A 194 -7.68 -12.89 18.58
N ILE A 195 -6.64 -12.82 19.42
CA ILE A 195 -6.02 -11.57 19.84
C ILE A 195 -5.44 -10.81 18.63
N ASP A 196 -4.71 -11.51 17.75
CA ASP A 196 -4.09 -10.90 16.58
C ASP A 196 -5.14 -10.40 15.57
N ASN A 197 -6.22 -11.16 15.38
CA ASN A 197 -7.31 -10.75 14.51
C ASN A 197 -8.07 -9.53 15.05
N ASP A 198 -8.27 -9.45 16.38
CA ASP A 198 -8.86 -8.27 17.01
C ASP A 198 -7.96 -7.04 16.84
N LYS A 199 -6.64 -7.21 16.92
CA LYS A 199 -5.65 -6.14 16.68
C LYS A 199 -5.70 -5.65 15.23
N LEU A 200 -5.63 -6.55 14.25
CA LEU A 200 -5.73 -6.22 12.82
C LEU A 200 -7.05 -5.52 12.48
N THR A 201 -8.15 -5.92 13.13
CA THR A 201 -9.46 -5.29 12.93
C THR A 201 -9.46 -3.84 13.43
N ARG A 202 -8.76 -3.53 14.53
CA ARG A 202 -8.62 -2.14 15.03
C ARG A 202 -7.75 -1.32 14.09
N GLU A 203 -6.59 -1.83 13.72
CA GLU A 203 -5.66 -1.14 12.80
C GLU A 203 -6.34 -0.83 11.44
N ASN A 204 -7.14 -1.76 10.90
CA ASN A 204 -7.90 -1.51 9.68
C ASN A 204 -8.96 -0.41 9.83
N LYS A 205 -9.64 -0.32 10.99
CA LYS A 205 -10.58 0.77 11.25
C LYS A 205 -9.87 2.12 11.34
N GLU A 206 -8.71 2.16 11.98
CA GLU A 206 -7.88 3.37 12.07
C GLU A 206 -7.40 3.82 10.67
N LEU A 207 -6.93 2.90 9.84
CA LEU A 207 -6.55 3.17 8.46
C LEU A 207 -7.72 3.69 7.61
N GLN A 208 -8.93 3.13 7.79
CA GLN A 208 -10.12 3.61 7.10
C GLN A 208 -10.46 5.06 7.50
N VAL A 209 -10.42 5.38 8.79
CA VAL A 209 -10.67 6.75 9.28
C VAL A 209 -9.62 7.72 8.73
N LEU A 210 -8.34 7.33 8.74
CA LEU A 210 -7.26 8.16 8.20
C LEU A 210 -7.42 8.41 6.70
N ASN A 211 -7.77 7.38 5.93
CA ASN A 211 -7.97 7.50 4.49
C ASN A 211 -9.18 8.39 4.15
N GLN A 212 -10.28 8.27 4.91
CA GLN A 212 -11.42 9.18 4.77
C GLN A 212 -11.02 10.64 5.07
N GLY A 213 -10.22 10.86 6.12
CA GLY A 213 -9.70 12.20 6.45
C GLY A 213 -8.82 12.78 5.33
N LEU A 214 -7.93 11.97 4.76
CA LEU A 214 -7.09 12.36 3.62
C LEU A 214 -7.92 12.72 2.38
N GLN A 215 -8.95 11.93 2.07
CA GLN A 215 -9.84 12.24 0.96
C GLN A 215 -10.57 13.58 1.16
N GLN A 216 -11.11 13.83 2.36
CA GLN A 216 -11.76 15.10 2.68
C GLN A 216 -10.79 16.30 2.55
N GLN A 217 -9.56 16.17 3.05
CA GLN A 217 -8.54 17.21 2.88
C GLN A 217 -8.21 17.44 1.40
N LYS A 218 -8.06 16.36 0.62
CA LYS A 218 -7.80 16.47 -0.82
C LYS A 218 -8.91 17.22 -1.54
N TYR A 219 -10.18 16.93 -1.24
CA TYR A 219 -11.31 17.67 -1.80
C TYR A 219 -11.30 19.16 -1.40
N LYS A 220 -10.96 19.46 -0.15
CA LYS A 220 -10.88 20.84 0.33
C LYS A 220 -9.79 21.62 -0.40
N VAL A 221 -8.59 21.05 -0.50
CA VAL A 221 -7.46 21.69 -1.20
C VAL A 221 -7.75 21.87 -2.69
N GLU A 222 -8.36 20.87 -3.34
CA GLU A 222 -8.73 21.01 -4.76
C GLU A 222 -9.79 22.12 -4.94
N SER A 223 -10.78 22.22 -4.04
CA SER A 223 -11.76 23.30 -4.07
C SER A 223 -11.12 24.68 -3.89
N GLU A 224 -10.22 24.84 -2.90
CA GLU A 224 -9.48 26.08 -2.66
C GLU A 224 -8.61 26.46 -3.88
N ARG A 225 -7.94 25.47 -4.48
CA ARG A 225 -7.16 25.66 -5.70
C ARG A 225 -8.01 26.15 -6.88
N GLN A 226 -9.20 25.61 -7.07
CA GLN A 226 -10.11 26.06 -8.13
C GLN A 226 -10.60 27.50 -7.89
N GLN A 227 -10.86 27.87 -6.63
CA GLN A 227 -11.21 29.26 -6.28
C GLN A 227 -10.07 30.23 -6.65
N PHE A 228 -8.82 29.90 -6.28
CA PHE A 228 -7.68 30.73 -6.64
C PHE A 228 -7.44 30.80 -8.16
N LEU A 229 -7.64 29.71 -8.89
CA LEU A 229 -7.54 29.73 -10.35
C LEU A 229 -8.56 30.69 -10.98
N ASN A 230 -9.81 30.67 -10.48
CA ASN A 230 -10.85 31.58 -10.94
C ASN A 230 -10.52 33.05 -10.61
N GLU A 231 -10.02 33.33 -9.40
CA GLU A 231 -9.59 34.68 -9.00
C GLU A 231 -8.44 35.19 -9.88
N VAL A 232 -7.43 34.34 -10.15
CA VAL A 232 -6.32 34.69 -11.04
C VAL A 232 -6.84 35.01 -12.44
N GLN A 233 -7.80 34.25 -12.95
CA GLN A 233 -8.38 34.50 -14.28
C GLN A 233 -9.17 35.82 -14.31
N LEU A 234 -9.94 36.13 -13.27
CA LEU A 234 -10.65 37.41 -13.14
C LEU A 234 -9.68 38.59 -13.06
N LEU A 235 -8.59 38.47 -12.30
CA LEU A 235 -7.56 39.49 -12.21
C LEU A 235 -6.86 39.71 -13.55
N LYS A 236 -6.55 38.65 -14.30
CA LYS A 236 -6.00 38.76 -15.66
C LYS A 236 -6.93 39.52 -16.59
N LEU A 237 -8.22 39.16 -16.61
CA LEU A 237 -9.23 39.89 -17.40
C LEU A 237 -9.33 41.35 -16.97
N ARG A 238 -9.21 41.65 -15.67
CA ARG A 238 -9.23 43.03 -15.18
C ARG A 238 -8.00 43.81 -15.63
N ILE A 239 -6.81 43.19 -15.60
CA ILE A 239 -5.57 43.79 -16.12
C ILE A 239 -5.71 44.07 -17.62
N GLU A 240 -6.14 43.10 -18.42
CA GLU A 240 -6.36 43.28 -19.87
C GLU A 240 -7.33 44.43 -20.16
N ASN A 241 -8.43 44.51 -19.41
CA ASN A 241 -9.39 45.61 -19.54
C ASN A 241 -8.75 46.97 -19.18
N LEU A 242 -8.00 47.05 -18.06
CA LEU A 242 -7.32 48.27 -17.65
C LEU A 242 -6.25 48.71 -18.66
N GLU A 243 -5.47 47.78 -19.21
CA GLU A 243 -4.49 48.04 -20.27
C GLU A 243 -5.18 48.58 -21.54
N SER A 244 -6.34 48.01 -21.91
CA SER A 244 -7.13 48.49 -23.04
C SER A 244 -7.76 49.87 -22.82
N GLU A 245 -8.11 50.21 -21.57
CA GLU A 245 -8.64 51.53 -21.19
C GLU A 245 -7.54 52.60 -21.09
N THR A 246 -6.32 52.22 -20.68
CA THR A 246 -5.17 53.14 -20.54
C THR A 246 -4.41 53.39 -21.84
N GLN A 247 -4.40 52.44 -22.79
CA GLN A 247 -3.79 52.67 -24.11
C GLN A 247 -4.32 53.91 -24.86
N PRO A 248 -5.64 54.13 -25.02
CA PRO A 248 -6.15 55.31 -25.73
C PRO A 248 -5.83 56.63 -24.99
N GLN A 249 -5.70 56.61 -23.66
CA GLN A 249 -5.31 57.79 -22.87
C GLN A 249 -3.82 58.12 -23.01
N LEU A 250 -2.94 57.11 -23.13
CA LEU A 250 -1.52 57.31 -23.40
C LEU A 250 -1.26 57.89 -24.80
N TYR A 251 -2.04 57.48 -25.82
CA TYR A 251 -1.95 58.07 -27.16
C TYR A 251 -2.42 59.53 -27.22
N GLU A 252 -3.40 59.94 -26.41
CA GLU A 252 -3.77 61.36 -26.26
C GLU A 252 -2.71 62.15 -25.48
N CYS A 253 -2.13 61.58 -24.42
CA CYS A 253 -1.04 62.21 -23.68
C CYS A 253 0.25 62.35 -24.50
N ASP A 254 0.60 61.38 -25.35
CA ASP A 254 1.79 61.46 -26.23
C ASP A 254 1.63 62.55 -27.31
N ASN A 255 0.40 62.79 -27.79
CA ASN A 255 0.14 63.89 -28.72
C ASN A 255 0.19 65.25 -28.01
N ILE A 256 -0.29 65.35 -26.77
CA ILE A 256 -0.20 66.57 -25.95
C ILE A 256 1.24 66.85 -25.49
N LEU A 257 2.04 65.80 -25.23
CA LEU A 257 3.46 65.92 -24.88
C LEU A 257 4.30 66.30 -26.10
N LYS A 258 4.04 65.76 -27.30
CA LYS A 258 4.77 66.14 -28.52
C LYS A 258 4.54 67.59 -28.95
N GLU A 259 3.41 68.21 -28.60
CA GLU A 259 3.20 69.64 -28.81
C GLU A 259 3.85 70.54 -27.73
N ASN A 260 4.40 69.98 -26.64
CA ASN A 260 5.00 70.76 -25.55
C ASN A 260 6.44 70.39 -25.18
N VAL A 261 7.16 69.58 -25.97
CA VAL A 261 8.61 69.38 -25.75
C VAL A 261 9.41 70.44 -26.51
N ASP A 262 9.31 71.67 -26.00
CA ASP A 262 10.37 72.66 -26.13
C ASP A 262 10.59 73.29 -24.75
N CYS A 263 11.08 72.48 -23.81
CA CYS A 263 11.55 72.92 -22.51
C CYS A 263 12.76 72.09 -22.09
N THR A 264 13.94 72.64 -22.32
CA THR A 264 15.21 72.26 -21.69
C THR A 264 15.16 72.61 -20.20
N ASN A 265 14.33 71.92 -19.41
CA ASN A 265 14.37 72.04 -17.96
C ASN A 265 15.42 71.08 -17.40
N LYS A 266 16.63 71.60 -17.18
CA LYS A 266 17.56 71.00 -16.21
C LYS A 266 16.84 70.99 -14.86
N ALA A 267 16.62 69.80 -14.27
CA ALA A 267 16.03 69.70 -12.94
C ALA A 267 16.89 70.46 -11.91
N GLU A 268 16.28 71.41 -11.20
CA GLU A 268 16.94 72.30 -10.23
C GLU A 268 17.27 71.61 -8.90
N TYR A 269 16.67 70.44 -8.64
CA TYR A 269 16.87 69.67 -7.42
C TYR A 269 17.13 68.19 -7.72
N GLN A 270 18.14 67.61 -7.09
CA GLN A 270 18.55 66.23 -7.35
C GLN A 270 18.56 65.43 -6.05
N ILE A 271 17.88 64.29 -6.04
CA ILE A 271 17.78 63.38 -4.89
C ILE A 271 18.37 62.03 -5.27
N ALA A 272 19.32 61.55 -4.47
CA ALA A 272 19.86 60.20 -4.62
C ALA A 272 19.04 59.23 -3.78
N ILE A 273 18.52 58.14 -4.35
CA ILE A 273 17.71 57.14 -3.66
C ILE A 273 18.47 55.84 -3.54
N PHE A 274 18.55 55.30 -2.31
CA PHE A 274 19.10 53.98 -2.03
C PHE A 274 17.92 53.04 -1.82
N GLY A 275 17.69 52.14 -2.78
CA GLY A 275 16.50 51.28 -2.89
C GLY A 275 15.76 51.52 -4.21
N GLN A 276 14.84 50.63 -4.55
CA GLN A 276 14.07 50.63 -5.79
C GLN A 276 12.57 50.65 -5.49
N PRO A 277 12.04 51.75 -4.93
CA PRO A 277 10.61 51.89 -4.72
C PRO A 277 9.89 51.85 -6.09
N ASP A 278 8.68 51.30 -6.12
CA ASP A 278 7.88 51.21 -7.35
C ASP A 278 7.86 52.56 -8.12
N GLU A 279 8.37 52.56 -9.36
CA GLU A 279 8.63 53.75 -10.20
C GLU A 279 7.40 54.68 -10.37
N ILE A 280 6.20 54.14 -10.17
CA ILE A 280 4.91 54.84 -10.28
C ILE A 280 4.80 56.03 -9.30
N LEU A 281 5.52 56.00 -8.17
CA LEU A 281 5.44 57.05 -7.14
C LEU A 281 6.25 58.31 -7.43
N ILE A 282 7.22 58.28 -8.35
CA ILE A 282 8.30 59.27 -8.43
C ILE A 282 8.16 60.22 -9.64
N ASN A 283 7.38 59.86 -10.65
CA ASN A 283 7.30 60.56 -11.94
C ASN A 283 6.47 61.86 -12.00
N ASN A 284 5.92 62.35 -10.88
CA ASN A 284 5.01 63.52 -10.90
C ASN A 284 5.63 64.87 -10.53
N THR A 285 6.94 64.96 -10.29
CA THR A 285 7.58 66.23 -9.86
C THR A 285 8.41 66.87 -10.97
N LYS A 286 7.89 67.95 -11.57
CA LYS A 286 8.50 68.63 -12.74
C LYS A 286 9.88 69.28 -12.48
N HIS A 287 10.30 69.40 -11.22
CA HIS A 287 11.50 70.15 -10.80
C HIS A 287 12.49 69.31 -9.97
N VAL A 288 12.26 68.01 -9.77
CA VAL A 288 13.12 67.11 -8.99
C VAL A 288 13.60 65.95 -9.87
N GLY A 289 14.91 65.77 -9.96
CA GLY A 289 15.54 64.60 -10.54
C GLY A 289 15.84 63.56 -9.46
N PHE A 290 15.56 62.29 -9.76
CA PHE A 290 15.86 61.18 -8.87
C PHE A 290 16.91 60.27 -9.52
N GLU A 291 17.93 59.89 -8.76
CA GLU A 291 18.95 58.93 -9.19
C GLU A 291 18.98 57.74 -8.24
N PHE A 292 18.69 56.55 -8.76
CA PHE A 292 18.64 55.31 -7.98
C PHE A 292 20.04 54.68 -7.89
N ILE A 293 20.42 54.28 -6.68
CA ILE A 293 21.74 53.71 -6.36
C ILE A 293 21.52 52.35 -5.70
N GLU A 294 21.96 51.30 -6.39
CA GLU A 294 21.70 49.91 -6.02
C GLU A 294 22.98 49.08 -5.88
N GLY A 295 22.90 48.01 -5.07
CA GLY A 295 23.91 46.96 -5.04
C GLY A 295 25.33 47.45 -4.73
N GLU A 296 26.28 47.19 -5.65
CA GLU A 296 27.69 47.55 -5.44
C GLU A 296 27.95 49.06 -5.58
N ALA A 297 27.08 49.82 -6.25
CA ALA A 297 27.20 51.27 -6.35
C ALA A 297 27.06 51.95 -4.98
N ILE A 298 26.33 51.33 -4.04
CA ILE A 298 26.26 51.76 -2.64
C ILE A 298 27.65 51.72 -1.98
N LYS A 299 28.51 50.74 -2.33
CA LYS A 299 29.89 50.64 -1.80
C LYS A 299 30.80 51.76 -2.31
N GLU A 300 30.53 52.30 -3.48
CA GLU A 300 31.36 53.33 -4.12
C GLU A 300 30.85 54.75 -3.86
N PHE A 301 29.57 54.90 -3.48
CA PHE A 301 28.95 56.20 -3.25
C PHE A 301 29.58 57.02 -2.10
N ASN A 302 30.08 58.21 -2.37
CA ASN A 302 30.67 59.08 -1.34
C ASN A 302 29.92 60.41 -1.27
N THR A 303 29.34 60.70 -0.09
CA THR A 303 28.60 61.93 0.22
C THR A 303 29.45 63.19 0.05
N ASP A 304 30.76 63.12 0.29
CA ASP A 304 31.64 64.29 0.27
C ASP A 304 32.17 64.62 -1.14
N LYS A 305 31.99 63.72 -2.11
CA LYS A 305 32.41 63.91 -3.52
C LYS A 305 31.26 64.16 -4.48
N ASN A 306 30.02 64.01 -4.01
CA ASN A 306 28.81 64.06 -4.83
C ASN A 306 27.99 65.33 -4.54
N ASN A 307 28.57 66.51 -4.82
CA ASN A 307 27.89 67.82 -4.71
C ASN A 307 26.75 68.03 -5.73
N LYS A 308 26.41 67.00 -6.51
CA LYS A 308 25.31 67.04 -7.48
C LYS A 308 23.94 66.79 -6.85
N TYR A 309 23.88 66.27 -5.61
CA TYR A 309 22.62 65.99 -4.92
C TYR A 309 22.35 66.98 -3.80
N ASN A 310 21.08 67.26 -3.60
CA ASN A 310 20.61 68.07 -2.50
C ASN A 310 20.12 67.21 -1.33
N GLU A 311 19.54 66.04 -1.60
CA GLU A 311 19.15 65.07 -0.58
C GLU A 311 19.56 63.64 -0.97
N ILE A 312 19.72 62.80 0.04
CA ILE A 312 19.92 61.36 -0.09
C ILE A 312 18.83 60.66 0.72
N TRP A 313 18.05 59.81 0.07
CA TRP A 313 16.98 59.06 0.68
C TRP A 313 17.37 57.59 0.78
N ILE A 314 17.33 57.05 1.99
CA ILE A 314 17.61 55.66 2.28
C ILE A 314 16.26 54.99 2.54
N ILE A 315 15.77 54.24 1.56
CA ILE A 315 14.48 53.55 1.65
C ILE A 315 14.71 52.21 2.35
N TYR A 316 14.83 52.28 3.68
CA TYR A 316 15.34 51.20 4.50
C TYR A 316 14.46 49.95 4.47
N TYR A 317 13.14 50.09 4.28
CA TYR A 317 12.26 48.91 4.16
C TYR A 317 12.49 48.10 2.88
N ASP A 318 13.02 48.74 1.84
CA ASP A 318 13.18 48.17 0.51
C ASP A 318 14.58 47.58 0.26
N LEU A 319 15.58 47.99 1.07
CA LEU A 319 16.94 47.46 0.98
C LEU A 319 17.04 45.99 1.40
N THR A 320 17.86 45.23 0.66
CA THR A 320 18.26 43.87 1.07
C THR A 320 19.13 43.88 2.34
N GLN A 321 19.26 42.74 3.02
CA GLN A 321 20.10 42.64 4.22
C GLN A 321 21.58 43.03 3.95
N LYS A 322 22.10 42.71 2.76
CA LYS A 322 23.47 43.06 2.37
C LYS A 322 23.62 44.58 2.22
N GLU A 323 22.64 45.24 1.62
CA GLU A 323 22.67 46.69 1.41
C GLU A 323 22.47 47.47 2.71
N LYS A 324 21.58 46.99 3.59
CA LYS A 324 21.43 47.52 4.96
C LYS A 324 22.76 47.54 5.71
N HIS A 325 23.53 46.45 5.61
CA HIS A 325 24.87 46.37 6.21
C HIS A 325 25.85 47.37 5.60
N LEU A 326 25.80 47.58 4.28
CA LEU A 326 26.66 48.54 3.58
C LEU A 326 26.33 50.00 3.96
N VAL A 327 25.05 50.35 4.00
CA VAL A 327 24.58 51.68 4.42
C VAL A 327 25.00 51.97 5.86
N ASN A 328 24.80 51.01 6.77
CA ASN A 328 25.18 51.16 8.18
C ASN A 328 26.70 51.35 8.36
N LYS A 329 27.52 50.67 7.54
CA LYS A 329 28.99 50.83 7.55
C LYS A 329 29.46 52.19 7.05
N LYS A 330 28.71 52.84 6.16
CA LYS A 330 29.11 54.13 5.56
C LYS A 330 28.89 55.34 6.46
N HIS A 331 28.14 55.20 7.56
CA HIS A 331 27.85 56.30 8.49
C HIS A 331 27.42 57.59 7.76
N LEU A 332 26.52 57.46 6.78
CA LEU A 332 25.96 58.59 6.05
C LEU A 332 25.30 59.54 7.06
N LYS A 333 25.84 60.74 7.20
CA LYS A 333 25.36 61.78 8.11
C LYS A 333 25.09 63.04 7.31
N ASN A 334 24.13 63.83 7.79
CA ASN A 334 23.86 65.15 7.25
C ASN A 334 25.16 65.97 7.27
N ASN A 335 25.47 66.61 6.14
CA ASN A 335 26.51 67.61 6.07
C ASN A 335 25.88 68.96 5.69
N LYS A 336 26.68 70.02 5.58
CA LYS A 336 26.16 71.37 5.28
C LYS A 336 25.52 71.50 3.89
N SER A 337 25.76 70.53 3.00
CA SER A 337 25.36 70.57 1.59
C SER A 337 24.29 69.54 1.20
N VAL A 338 24.15 68.45 1.95
CA VAL A 338 23.29 67.31 1.62
C VAL A 338 22.58 66.79 2.87
N GLU A 339 21.26 66.71 2.80
CA GLU A 339 20.43 66.10 3.84
C GLU A 339 20.25 64.61 3.59
N VAL A 340 20.46 63.77 4.61
CA VAL A 340 20.26 62.32 4.55
C VAL A 340 18.99 61.97 5.32
N LYS A 341 18.01 61.38 4.63
CA LYS A 341 16.74 60.93 5.20
C LYS A 341 16.67 59.41 5.19
N ILE A 342 16.31 58.81 6.32
CA ILE A 342 16.06 57.37 6.43
C ILE A 342 14.55 57.16 6.48
N ILE A 343 14.03 56.41 5.52
CA ILE A 343 12.61 56.16 5.31
C ILE A 343 12.33 54.69 5.63
N ASN A 344 11.58 54.43 6.70
CA ASN A 344 11.39 53.08 7.24
C ASN A 344 10.10 52.40 6.79
N ASN A 345 9.19 53.11 6.13
CA ASN A 345 7.96 52.54 5.60
C ASN A 345 7.40 53.38 4.43
N LEU A 346 6.47 52.78 3.68
CA LEU A 346 5.82 53.42 2.52
C LEU A 346 5.04 54.69 2.88
N LYS A 347 4.49 54.77 4.10
CA LYS A 347 3.75 55.95 4.56
C LYS A 347 4.67 57.15 4.72
N GLU A 348 5.87 56.96 5.27
CA GLU A 348 6.91 57.99 5.37
C GLU A 348 7.40 58.42 3.99
N LEU A 349 7.53 57.49 3.03
CA LEU A 349 7.88 57.84 1.64
C LEU A 349 6.85 58.79 1.03
N ASN A 350 5.56 58.44 1.11
CA ASN A 350 4.47 59.25 0.58
C ASN A 350 4.37 60.63 1.24
N GLN A 351 4.65 60.72 2.54
CA GLN A 351 4.70 62.00 3.25
C GLN A 351 5.87 62.87 2.79
N ASN A 352 7.06 62.30 2.61
CA ASN A 352 8.22 63.04 2.11
C ASN A 352 8.00 63.52 0.67
N MET A 353 7.38 62.71 -0.19
CA MET A 353 6.99 63.11 -1.54
C MET A 353 5.98 64.27 -1.53
N SER A 354 4.93 64.19 -0.71
CA SER A 354 3.94 65.29 -0.59
C SER A 354 4.56 66.58 -0.03
N ASN A 355 5.56 66.46 0.85
CA ASN A 355 6.29 67.62 1.37
C ASN A 355 7.20 68.26 0.30
N LEU A 356 7.82 67.46 -0.56
CA LEU A 356 8.60 67.98 -1.70
C LEU A 356 7.70 68.77 -2.66
N GLU A 357 6.50 68.27 -2.96
CA GLU A 357 5.51 68.97 -3.79
C GLU A 357 5.05 70.27 -3.14
N LYS A 358 4.73 70.27 -1.84
CA LYS A 358 4.24 71.47 -1.12
C LYS A 358 5.30 72.53 -0.89
N ALA A 359 6.57 72.14 -0.74
CA ALA A 359 7.64 73.09 -0.47
C ALA A 359 8.07 73.85 -1.74
N ARG A 360 7.65 73.41 -2.94
CA ARG A 360 8.25 73.85 -4.22
C ARG A 360 7.30 73.95 -5.41
N GLY A 361 6.05 73.52 -5.28
CA GLY A 361 4.94 73.96 -6.14
C GLY A 361 4.32 75.24 -5.58
#